data_AF-A0A3C0S007-F1
#
_entry.id   AF-A0A3C0S007-F1
#
_cell.length_a   1.000
_cell.length_b   1.000
_cell.length_c   1.000
_cell.angle_alpha   90.00
_cell.angle_beta   90.00
_cell.angle_gamma   90.00
#
_symmetry.space_group_name_H-M   'P 1'
#
loop_
_entity.id
_entity.type
_entity.pdbx_description
1 polymer ?
#
loop_
_entity_poly.entity_id
_entity_poly.type
_entity_poly.pdbx_seq_one_letter_code
_entity_poly.pdbx_strand_id
1 'polypeptide(L)'
;RDGIITQLALFNTKCWHAGLSTWAGQKDLNNCSIGIELQNKGMESYTEKQINAAIAVCKAIIRTYPIREILGHSDIAPGRKEDPGVQFPWEKFKPLTKGSYNGIT
;
A
#
# COMPACT_ATOMS: atom_id res chain seq x y z
N ARG A 1 -11.51 -7.52 12.97
CA ARG A 1 -10.81 -7.12 11.72
C ARG A 1 -10.87 -8.34 10.81
N ASP A 2 -11.95 -8.49 10.05
CA ASP A 2 -12.38 -9.78 9.51
C ASP A 2 -12.08 -9.98 8.02
N GLY A 3 -11.26 -9.09 7.45
CA GLY A 3 -10.89 -9.14 6.03
C GLY A 3 -11.98 -8.64 5.08
N ILE A 4 -13.00 -7.93 5.60
CA ILE A 4 -14.01 -7.26 4.76
C ILE A 4 -13.32 -6.16 3.94
N ILE A 5 -13.61 -6.15 2.64
CA ILE A 5 -13.07 -5.19 1.68
C ILE A 5 -14.19 -4.23 1.27
N THR A 6 -13.92 -2.93 1.33
CA THR A 6 -14.82 -1.89 0.84
C THR A 6 -14.05 -1.01 -0.14
N GLN A 7 -14.58 -0.86 -1.35
CA GLN A 7 -14.04 0.07 -2.34
C GLN A 7 -14.70 1.45 -2.17
N LEU A 8 -13.91 2.47 -1.86
CA LEU A 8 -14.41 3.84 -1.64
C LEU A 8 -14.44 4.69 -2.92
N ALA A 9 -13.63 4.36 -3.92
CA ALA A 9 -13.53 5.10 -5.16
C ALA A 9 -13.17 4.18 -6.34
N LEU A 10 -13.47 4.62 -7.56
CA LEU A 10 -13.10 3.92 -8.78
C LEU A 10 -11.58 4.08 -9.05
N PHE A 11 -10.95 3.09 -9.70
CA PHE A 11 -9.52 3.13 -9.99
C PHE A 11 -9.09 4.24 -10.98
N ASN A 12 -10.04 4.80 -11.73
CA ASN A 12 -9.80 5.96 -12.61
C ASN A 12 -10.10 7.30 -11.92
N THR A 13 -10.29 7.31 -10.59
CA THR A 13 -10.54 8.50 -9.78
C THR A 13 -9.37 8.77 -8.88
N LYS A 14 -8.82 9.99 -8.94
CA LYS A 14 -7.76 10.42 -8.02
C LYS A 14 -8.30 10.48 -6.59
N CYS A 15 -7.68 9.71 -5.70
CA CYS A 15 -7.94 9.76 -4.26
C CYS A 15 -6.85 10.58 -3.56
N TRP A 16 -7.13 11.08 -2.36
CA TRP A 16 -6.19 11.86 -1.56
C TRP A 16 -5.67 11.03 -0.38
N HIS A 17 -4.78 10.08 -0.67
CA HIS A 17 -4.26 9.14 0.33
C HIS A 17 -2.76 9.35 0.58
N ALA A 18 -1.97 9.61 -0.47
CA ALA A 18 -0.52 9.75 -0.38
C ALA A 18 -0.05 11.14 0.09
N GLY A 19 -0.87 12.19 -0.12
CA GLY A 19 -0.49 13.58 0.20
C GLY A 19 0.83 14.02 -0.45
N LEU A 20 1.59 14.90 0.23
CA LEU A 20 2.96 15.25 -0.18
C LEU A 20 3.84 13.99 -0.10
N SER A 21 4.26 13.52 -1.27
CA SER A 21 4.92 12.23 -1.46
C SER A 21 5.91 12.27 -2.62
N THR A 22 6.95 11.43 -2.55
CA THR A 22 7.95 11.25 -3.60
C THR A 22 8.47 9.82 -3.62
N TRP A 23 8.59 9.23 -4.81
CA TRP A 23 9.21 7.91 -5.00
C TRP A 23 9.84 7.80 -6.39
N ALA A 24 11.05 7.24 -6.49
CA ALA A 24 11.76 7.06 -7.75
C ALA A 24 11.79 8.31 -8.66
N GLY A 25 11.91 9.50 -8.06
CA GLY A 25 11.91 10.79 -8.77
C GLY A 25 10.53 11.35 -9.12
N GLN A 26 9.45 10.58 -8.96
CA GLN A 26 8.08 11.05 -9.12
C GLN A 26 7.60 11.75 -7.85
N LYS A 27 6.81 12.83 -8.02
CA LYS A 27 6.17 13.59 -6.93
C LYS A 27 4.65 13.51 -7.05
N ASP A 28 3.96 13.76 -5.94
CA ASP A 28 2.48 13.72 -5.84
C ASP A 28 1.91 12.38 -6.34
N LEU A 29 2.21 11.32 -5.58
CA LEU A 29 1.83 9.97 -5.96
C LEU A 29 0.31 9.75 -5.97
N ASN A 30 -0.51 10.66 -5.45
CA ASN A 30 -1.96 10.58 -5.63
C ASN A 30 -2.35 10.51 -7.12
N ASN A 31 -1.54 11.07 -8.03
CA ASN A 31 -1.84 11.06 -9.46
C ASN A 31 -1.50 9.74 -10.16
N CYS A 32 -0.71 8.86 -9.54
CA CYS A 32 -0.18 7.66 -10.19
C CYS A 32 -0.19 6.41 -9.30
N SER A 33 -0.96 6.41 -8.21
CA SER A 33 -1.05 5.26 -7.30
C SER A 33 -2.49 4.95 -6.90
N ILE A 34 -2.68 3.75 -6.35
CA ILE A 34 -3.93 3.29 -5.76
C ILE A 34 -3.68 3.10 -4.26
N GLY A 35 -4.44 3.82 -3.43
CA GLY A 35 -4.36 3.69 -1.97
C GLY A 35 -5.14 2.47 -1.46
N ILE A 36 -4.51 1.70 -0.56
CA ILE A 36 -5.16 0.59 0.17
C ILE A 36 -4.99 0.88 1.66
N GLU A 37 -6.09 1.14 2.35
CA GLU A 37 -6.11 1.41 3.78
C GLU A 37 -6.46 0.16 4.58
N LEU A 38 -5.64 -0.17 5.58
CA LEU A 38 -5.89 -1.27 6.50
C LEU A 38 -6.23 -0.70 7.88
N GLN A 39 -7.43 -0.98 8.39
CA GLN A 39 -7.81 -0.62 9.75
C GLN A 39 -6.76 -1.15 10.77
N ASN A 40 -6.08 -0.23 11.44
CA ASN A 40 -5.08 -0.49 12.46
C ASN A 40 -4.92 0.78 13.31
N LYS A 41 -4.58 0.65 14.60
CA LYS A 41 -4.26 1.78 15.48
C LYS A 41 -2.78 2.17 15.47
N GLY A 42 -1.99 1.65 14.52
CA GLY A 42 -0.58 1.97 14.28
C GLY A 42 0.38 0.92 14.83
N MET A 43 0.20 0.49 16.08
CA MET A 43 1.14 -0.44 16.75
C MET A 43 0.59 -1.87 16.91
N GLU A 44 -0.61 -2.13 16.41
CA GLU A 44 -1.24 -3.45 16.56
C GLU A 44 -0.80 -4.39 15.43
N SER A 45 -0.61 -5.67 15.74
CA SER A 45 -0.41 -6.69 14.69
C SER A 45 -1.64 -6.78 13.78
N TYR A 46 -1.42 -7.04 12.48
CA TYR A 46 -2.50 -7.24 11.53
C TYR A 46 -3.03 -8.68 11.61
N THR A 47 -4.34 -8.84 11.56
CA THR A 47 -4.95 -10.19 11.53
C THR A 47 -4.66 -10.90 10.21
N GLU A 48 -4.56 -12.24 10.23
CA GLU A 48 -4.36 -13.01 9.00
C GLU A 48 -5.45 -12.79 7.96
N LYS A 49 -6.72 -12.68 8.39
CA LYS A 49 -7.85 -12.40 7.49
C LYS A 49 -7.66 -11.08 6.74
N GLN A 50 -7.23 -10.03 7.44
CA GLN A 50 -6.97 -8.71 6.84
C GLN A 50 -5.80 -8.75 5.86
N ILE A 51 -4.70 -9.44 6.21
CA ILE A 51 -3.53 -9.56 5.34
C ILE A 51 -3.84 -10.39 4.09
N ASN A 52 -4.57 -11.50 4.23
CA ASN A 52 -4.97 -12.32 3.10
C ASN A 52 -5.90 -11.56 2.14
N ALA A 53 -6.81 -10.75 2.69
CA ALA A 53 -7.67 -9.86 1.90
C ALA A 53 -6.83 -8.83 1.13
N ALA A 54 -5.89 -8.15 1.79
CA ALA A 54 -5.00 -7.19 1.14
C ALA A 54 -4.15 -7.83 0.02
N ILE A 55 -3.60 -9.03 0.25
CA ILE A 55 -2.86 -9.78 -0.78
C ILE A 55 -3.76 -10.08 -1.99
N ALA A 56 -5.01 -10.51 -1.76
CA ALA A 56 -5.95 -10.78 -2.85
C ALA A 56 -6.26 -9.51 -3.66
N VAL A 57 -6.45 -8.37 -3.00
CA VAL A 57 -6.62 -7.06 -3.65
C VAL A 57 -5.38 -6.68 -4.46
N CYS A 58 -4.18 -6.76 -3.89
CA CYS A 58 -2.94 -6.46 -4.61
C CYS A 58 -2.79 -7.34 -5.86
N LYS A 59 -3.01 -8.66 -5.75
CA LYS A 59 -2.94 -9.57 -6.90
C LYS A 59 -3.95 -9.22 -7.99
N ALA A 60 -5.18 -8.85 -7.61
CA ALA A 60 -6.21 -8.45 -8.57
C ALA A 60 -5.80 -7.17 -9.32
N ILE A 61 -5.30 -6.15 -8.61
CA ILE A 61 -4.83 -4.89 -9.20
C ILE A 61 -3.63 -5.13 -10.11
N ILE A 62 -2.61 -5.87 -9.64
CA ILE A 62 -1.37 -6.16 -10.39
C ILE A 62 -1.66 -6.92 -11.69
N ARG A 63 -2.69 -7.76 -11.73
CA ARG A 63 -3.09 -8.47 -12.95
C ARG A 63 -3.69 -7.54 -14.00
N THR A 64 -4.30 -6.42 -13.59
CA THR A 64 -5.02 -5.51 -14.47
C THR A 64 -4.19 -4.28 -14.87
N TYR A 65 -3.36 -3.78 -13.96
CA TYR A 65 -2.58 -2.56 -14.16
C TYR A 65 -1.08 -2.89 -14.13
N PRO A 66 -0.22 -2.13 -14.84
CA PRO A 66 1.22 -2.37 -14.89
C PRO A 66 1.93 -1.91 -13.60
N ILE A 67 1.45 -2.38 -12.43
CA ILE A 67 2.01 -2.08 -11.12
C ILE A 67 3.37 -2.74 -10.97
N ARG A 68 4.36 -1.95 -10.55
CA ARG A 68 5.74 -2.40 -10.39
C ARG A 68 6.17 -2.54 -8.94
N GLU A 69 5.50 -1.84 -8.03
CA GLU A 69 5.93 -1.67 -6.65
C GLU A 69 4.71 -1.66 -5.72
N ILE A 70 4.92 -2.12 -4.49
CA ILE A 70 4.02 -1.94 -3.35
C ILE A 70 4.85 -1.22 -2.30
N LEU A 71 4.39 -0.07 -1.85
CA LEU A 71 5.14 0.84 -0.98
C LEU A 71 4.34 1.17 0.27
N GLY A 72 5.05 1.40 1.37
CA GLY A 72 4.48 2.01 2.57
C GLY A 72 4.30 3.51 2.37
N HIS A 73 3.41 4.12 3.16
CA HIS A 73 3.29 5.57 3.17
C HIS A 73 4.56 6.21 3.74
N SER A 74 5.19 5.52 4.69
CA SER A 74 6.53 5.81 5.23
C SER A 74 7.62 5.89 4.15
N ASP A 75 7.58 5.05 3.13
CA ASP A 75 8.58 5.04 2.05
C ASP A 75 8.46 6.28 1.15
N ILE A 76 7.23 6.73 0.91
CA ILE A 76 6.95 7.83 -0.02
C ILE A 76 6.87 9.19 0.67
N ALA A 77 6.75 9.22 1.99
CA ALA A 77 6.66 10.44 2.81
C ALA A 77 7.48 10.33 4.11
N PRO A 78 8.80 10.07 4.02
CA PRO A 78 9.65 9.87 5.19
C PRO A 78 9.64 11.10 6.12
N GLY A 79 9.56 10.84 7.43
CA GLY A 79 9.46 11.88 8.47
C GLY A 79 8.08 12.50 8.64
N ARG A 80 7.13 12.29 7.71
CA ARG A 80 5.73 12.72 7.84
C ARG A 80 4.80 11.57 8.20
N LYS A 81 5.13 10.36 7.76
CA LYS A 81 4.28 9.17 7.85
C LYS A 81 5.07 7.96 8.31
N GLU A 82 4.40 7.10 9.07
CA GLU A 82 4.97 5.89 9.68
C GLU A 82 4.20 4.62 9.25
N ASP A 83 2.99 4.78 8.70
CA ASP A 83 2.17 3.68 8.21
C ASP A 83 2.78 3.00 6.96
N PRO A 84 2.69 1.66 6.85
CA PRO A 84 1.88 0.75 7.67
C PRO A 84 2.57 0.23 8.96
N GLY A 85 3.80 0.69 9.24
CA GLY A 85 4.56 0.39 10.45
C GLY A 85 5.23 -0.99 10.47
N VAL A 86 6.09 -1.21 11.47
CA VAL A 86 6.92 -2.42 11.63
C VAL A 86 6.13 -3.72 11.80
N GLN A 87 4.84 -3.62 12.15
CA GLN A 87 3.94 -4.77 12.30
C GLN A 87 3.40 -5.27 10.96
N PHE A 88 3.60 -4.53 9.86
CA PHE A 88 3.14 -4.93 8.54
C PHE A 88 4.04 -6.04 7.97
N PRO A 89 3.47 -7.17 7.52
CA PRO A 89 4.26 -8.34 7.12
C PRO A 89 4.77 -8.21 5.68
N TRP A 90 5.71 -7.29 5.44
CA TRP A 90 6.26 -6.98 4.11
C TRP A 90 6.74 -8.20 3.32
N GLU A 91 7.27 -9.22 3.99
CA GLU A 91 7.71 -10.47 3.35
C GLU A 91 6.59 -11.20 2.59
N LYS A 92 5.32 -10.98 2.96
CA LYS A 92 4.18 -11.55 2.23
C LYS A 92 3.82 -10.76 0.96
N PHE A 93 4.28 -9.51 0.84
CA PHE A 93 3.94 -8.60 -0.26
C PHE A 93 5.09 -8.41 -1.24
N LYS A 94 6.34 -8.42 -0.79
CA LYS A 94 7.54 -8.32 -1.66
C LYS A 94 7.50 -9.26 -2.87
N PRO A 95 7.09 -10.54 -2.77
CA PRO A 95 7.05 -11.45 -3.91
C PRO A 95 5.95 -11.14 -4.95
N LEU A 96 5.01 -10.24 -4.66
CA LEU A 96 3.87 -9.95 -5.54
C LEU A 96 4.28 -9.08 -6.74
N THR A 97 5.37 -8.33 -6.63
CA THR A 97 5.87 -7.43 -7.67
C THR A 97 7.24 -7.82 -8.16
N LYS A 98 7.57 -7.45 -9.41
CA LYS A 98 8.87 -7.73 -10.03
C LYS A 98 9.93 -6.64 -9.75
N GLY A 99 9.56 -5.56 -9.06
CA GLY A 99 10.49 -4.49 -8.69
C GLY A 99 11.37 -4.86 -7.51
N SER A 100 12.61 -4.37 -7.49
CA SER A 100 13.44 -4.38 -6.29
C SER A 100 12.82 -3.40 -5.30
N TYR A 101 12.07 -3.90 -4.31
CA TYR A 101 11.61 -3.05 -3.22
C TYR A 101 12.85 -2.52 -2.46
N ASN A 102 13.14 -1.24 -2.64
CA ASN A 102 14.24 -0.52 -2.00
C ASN A 102 13.72 0.38 -0.86
N GLY A 103 12.49 0.14 -0.39
CA GLY A 103 11.87 0.88 0.71
C GLY A 103 12.63 0.67 2.01
N ILE A 104 12.45 1.61 2.92
CA ILE A 104 13.11 1.65 4.23
C ILE A 104 12.28 0.95 5.32
N THR A 105 11.06 0.52 5.00
CA THR A 105 10.19 -0.24 5.90
C THR A 105 10.11 -1.73 5.62
#